data_AF-A0A6A0A465-F1
#
_entry.id   AF-A0A6A0A465-F1
#
_cell.length_a   1.000
_cell.length_b   1.000
_cell.length_c   1.000
_cell.angle_alpha   90.00
_cell.angle_beta   90.00
_cell.angle_gamma   90.00
#
_symmetry.space_group_name_H-M   'P 1'
#
loop_
_entity.id
_entity.type
_entity.pdbx_description
1 polymer ?
#
loop_
_entity_poly.entity_id
_entity_poly.type
_entity_poly.pdbx_seq_one_letter_code
_entity_poly.pdbx_strand_id
1 'polypeptide(L)' 'MPMVGLGTAGIADASLQVALEQGYRSLDCASVYGNQAAVGAALTAWVASGAGTRDQLFITSKLGSEDHRPER' A
#
# COMPACT_ATOMS: atom_id res chain seq x y z
N MET A 1 -3.38 14.69 2.82
CA MET A 1 -3.58 13.21 2.82
C MET A 1 -5.06 12.92 2.63
N PRO A 2 -5.45 11.81 1.99
CA PRO A 2 -6.85 11.40 1.91
C PRO A 2 -7.45 11.13 3.30
N MET A 3 -8.74 11.40 3.48
CA MET A 3 -9.44 11.22 4.76
C MET A 3 -9.75 9.75 5.10
N VAL A 4 -9.79 8.90 4.07
CA VAL A 4 -10.08 7.47 4.19
C VAL A 4 -8.95 6.69 3.53
N GLY A 5 -8.48 5.63 4.19
CA GLY A 5 -7.42 4.76 3.71
C GLY A 5 -7.72 3.29 3.92
N LEU A 6 -7.12 2.45 3.08
CA LEU A 6 -7.18 1.00 3.18
C LEU A 6 -6.05 0.50 4.09
N GLY A 7 -6.41 -0.17 5.19
CA GLY A 7 -5.45 -0.94 5.98
C GLY A 7 -5.08 -2.24 5.28
N THR A 8 -3.79 -2.58 5.22
CA THR A 8 -3.30 -3.76 4.51
C THR A 8 -2.91 -4.94 5.40
N ALA A 9 -3.08 -4.85 6.72
CA ALA A 9 -2.80 -5.96 7.63
C ALA A 9 -3.71 -7.17 7.34
N GLY A 10 -3.12 -8.31 6.94
CA GLY A 10 -3.86 -9.56 6.69
C GLY A 10 -4.80 -9.56 5.49
N ILE A 11 -4.74 -8.55 4.60
CA ILE A 11 -5.61 -8.49 3.42
C ILE A 11 -5.11 -9.41 2.30
N ALA A 12 -6.04 -9.94 1.51
CA ALA A 12 -5.74 -10.66 0.27
C ALA A 12 -5.59 -9.69 -0.91
N ASP A 13 -4.78 -10.06 -1.90
CA ASP A 13 -4.46 -9.23 -3.08
C ASP A 13 -5.69 -8.74 -3.85
N ALA A 14 -6.73 -9.57 -3.98
CA ALA A 14 -7.98 -9.20 -4.65
C ALA A 14 -8.69 -8.01 -3.98
N SER A 15 -8.52 -7.82 -2.67
CA SER A 15 -9.13 -6.69 -1.94
C SER A 15 -8.49 -5.36 -2.32
N LEU A 16 -7.21 -5.38 -2.67
CA LEU A 16 -6.44 -4.19 -3.02
C LEU A 16 -6.88 -3.61 -4.37
N GLN A 17 -7.08 -4.47 -5.37
CA GLN A 17 -7.55 -4.05 -6.68
C GLN A 17 -8.96 -3.45 -6.58
N VAL A 18 -9.88 -4.12 -5.88
CA VAL A 18 -11.24 -3.62 -5.67
C VAL A 18 -11.21 -2.25 -4.99
N ALA A 19 -10.38 -2.05 -3.96
CA ALA A 19 -10.27 -0.76 -3.30
C ALA A 19 -9.82 0.36 -4.25
N LEU A 20 -8.82 0.11 -5.10
CA LEU A 20 -8.35 1.09 -6.09
C LEU A 20 -9.43 1.45 -7.11
N GLU A 21 -10.21 0.45 -7.57
CA GLU A 21 -11.36 0.63 -8.46
C GLU A 21 -12.49 1.42 -7.79
N GLN A 22 -12.71 1.23 -6.48
CA GLN A 22 -13.68 2.00 -5.68
C GLN A 22 -13.18 3.40 -5.27
N GLY A 23 -12.02 3.83 -5.76
CA GLY A 23 -11.52 5.18 -5.56
C GLY A 23 -10.63 5.38 -4.32
N TYR A 24 -10.22 4.32 -3.62
CA TYR A 24 -9.22 4.45 -2.56
C TYR A 24 -7.91 4.95 -3.13
N ARG A 25 -7.33 5.95 -2.46
CA ARG A 25 -6.04 6.54 -2.83
C ARG A 25 -5.05 6.62 -1.67
N SER A 26 -5.47 6.26 -0.44
CA SER A 26 -4.58 6.10 0.69
C SER A 26 -4.45 4.64 1.06
N LEU A 27 -3.22 4.16 1.20
CA LEU A 27 -2.89 2.80 1.63
C LEU A 27 -2.00 2.83 2.87
N ASP A 28 -2.41 2.10 3.89
CA ASP A 28 -1.68 1.93 5.14
C ASP A 28 -1.00 0.56 5.17
N CYS A 29 0.33 0.59 5.11
CA CYS A 29 1.22 -0.57 5.10
C CYS A 29 2.13 -0.60 6.33
N ALA A 30 2.83 -1.70 6.54
CA ALA A 30 3.92 -1.82 7.51
C ALA A 30 4.85 -2.97 7.10
N SER A 31 6.14 -2.89 7.44
CA SER A 31 7.09 -3.99 7.21
C SER A 31 6.63 -5.28 7.90
N VAL A 32 6.13 -5.16 9.13
CA VAL A 32 5.66 -6.27 9.96
C VAL A 32 4.43 -6.99 9.42
N TYR A 33 3.72 -6.43 8.43
CA TYR A 33 2.57 -7.11 7.82
C TYR A 33 2.98 -8.20 6.82
N GLY A 34 4.25 -8.22 6.38
CA GLY A 34 4.79 -9.29 5.54
C GLY A 34 4.25 -9.35 4.11
N ASN A 35 3.49 -8.36 3.66
CA ASN A 35 2.79 -8.37 2.37
C ASN A 35 3.10 -7.16 1.46
N GLN A 36 4.07 -6.31 1.81
CA GLN A 36 4.39 -5.11 1.03
C GLN A 36 4.84 -5.41 -0.40
N ALA A 37 5.45 -6.57 -0.65
CA ALA A 37 5.82 -7.01 -2.00
C ALA A 37 4.58 -7.22 -2.89
N ALA A 38 3.54 -7.86 -2.35
CA ALA A 38 2.27 -8.07 -3.06
C ALA A 38 1.54 -6.73 -3.30
N VAL A 39 1.51 -5.86 -2.28
CA VAL A 39 0.97 -4.50 -2.43
C VAL A 39 1.71 -3.73 -3.53
N GLY A 40 3.04 -3.77 -3.55
CA GLY A 40 3.86 -3.12 -4.56
C GLY A 40 3.61 -3.65 -5.98
N ALA A 41 3.47 -4.96 -6.14
CA ALA A 41 3.14 -5.59 -7.43
C ALA A 41 1.78 -5.13 -7.96
N ALA A 42 0.75 -5.11 -7.10
CA ALA A 42 -0.58 -4.64 -7.47
C ALA A 42 -0.62 -3.16 -7.83
N LEU A 43 0.07 -2.29 -7.07
CA LEU A 43 0.17 -0.87 -7.40
C LEU A 43 0.91 -0.63 -8.71
N THR A 44 1.97 -1.40 -8.97
CA THR A 44 2.72 -1.35 -10.24
C THR A 44 1.81 -1.74 -11.40
N ALA A 45 1.05 -2.83 -11.28
CA ALA A 45 0.10 -3.26 -12.30
C ALA A 45 -1.01 -2.22 -12.53
N TRP A 46 -1.53 -1.61 -11.46
CA TRP A 46 -2.55 -0.56 -11.55
C TRP A 46 -2.05 0.70 -12.26
N VAL A 47 -0.82 1.12 -12.03
CA VAL A 47 -0.21 2.23 -12.78
C VAL A 47 0.05 1.83 -14.23
N ALA A 48 0.57 0.62 -14.46
CA ALA A 48 0.88 0.13 -15.81
C ALA A 48 -0.36 -0.05 -16.69
N SER A 49 -1.53 -0.35 -16.11
CA SER A 49 -2.80 -0.43 -16.84
C SER A 49 -3.34 0.94 -17.27
N GLY A 50 -2.75 2.04 -16.79
CA GLY A 50 -3.24 3.39 -17.04
C GLY A 50 -4.45 3.78 -16.19
N ALA A 51 -4.83 2.98 -15.19
CA ALA A 51 -5.95 3.28 -14.29
C ALA A 51 -5.66 4.47 -13.34
N GLY A 52 -4.40 4.85 -13.21
CA GLY A 52 -3.98 6.09 -12.56
C GLY A 52 -2.47 6.22 -12.47
N THR A 53 -2.02 7.20 -11.70
CA THR A 53 -0.59 7.58 -11.61
C THR A 53 -0.09 7.50 -10.18
N ARG A 54 1.24 7.39 -10.01
CA ARG A 54 1.86 7.28 -8.69
C ARG A 54 1.54 8.47 -7.79
N ASP A 55 1.49 9.69 -8.32
CA ASP A 55 1.21 10.93 -7.57
C ASP A 55 -0.21 10.99 -6.99
N GLN A 56 -1.14 10.19 -7.53
CA GLN A 56 -2.49 10.05 -6.97
C GLN A 56 -2.54 9.19 -5.71
N LEU A 57 -1.46 8.48 -5.37
CA LEU A 57 -1.41 7.54 -4.25
C LEU A 57 -0.70 8.13 -3.04
N PHE A 58 -1.35 8.04 -1.89
CA PHE A 58 -0.79 8.30 -0.57
C PHE A 58 -0.45 6.95 0.09
N ILE A 59 0.84 6.63 0.20
CA ILE A 59 1.30 5.36 0.77
C ILE A 59 1.98 5.62 2.10
N THR A 60 1.48 4.99 3.15
CA THR A 60 2.10 5.00 4.48
C THR A 60 2.76 3.65 4.73
N SER A 61 3.96 3.66 5.31
CA SER A 61 4.61 2.47 5.86
C SER A 61 5.03 2.75 7.30
N LYS A 62 5.41 1.70 8.02
CA LYS A 62 5.81 1.77 9.43
C LYS A 62 7.15 1.05 9.59
N LEU A 63 8.07 1.67 10.31
CA LEU A 63 9.34 1.07 10.73
C LEU A 63 9.03 -0.09 11.69
N GLY A 64 9.70 -1.22 11.52
CA GLY A 64 9.56 -2.36 12.43
C GLY A 64 10.20 -2.05 13.79
N SER A 65 9.68 -2.63 14.86
CA SER A 65 10.25 -2.41 16.21
C SER A 65 11.70 -2.87 16.34
N GLU A 66 12.14 -3.82 15.51
CA GLU A 66 13.53 -4.29 15.46
C GLU A 66 14.49 -3.35 14.70
N ASP A 67 13.94 -2.38 13.97
CA ASP A 67 14.67 -1.54 13.01
C ASP A 67 14.87 -0.10 13.54
N HIS A 68 14.71 0.12 14.86
CA HIS A 68 14.91 1.45 15.46
C HIS A 68 16.40 1.85 15.59
N ARG A 69 17.32 0.91 15.36
CA ARG A 69 18.75 1.21 15.39
C ARG A 69 19.11 2.02 14.13
N PRO A 70 19.80 3.18 14.24
CA PRO A 70 20.08 4.04 13.09
C PRO A 70 20.80 3.36 11.91
N GLU A 71 21.60 2.34 12.19
CA GLU A 71 22.39 1.60 11.22
C GLU A 71 21.67 0.44 10.52
N ARG A 72 20.39 0.20 10.84
CA ARG A 72 19.57 -0.89 10.30
C ARG A 72 18.35 -0.35 9.56
#